data_AF-A0A6C0KJI9-F1
#
_entry.id   AF-A0A6C0KJI9-F1
#
_cell.length_a   1.000
_cell.length_b   1.000
_cell.length_c   1.000
_cell.angle_alpha   90.00
_cell.angle_beta   90.00
_cell.angle_gamma   90.00
#
_symmetry.space_group_name_H-M   'P 1'
#
loop_
_entity.id
_entity.type
_entity.pdbx_description
1 polymer ?
#
loop_
_entity_poly.entity_id
_entity_poly.type
_entity_poly.pdbx_seq_one_letter_code
_entity_poly.pdbx_strand_id
1 'polypeptide(L)'
;MNKSITRLVFSQNVWKEITMPKGYDPSWNSADMWYYATIYAAAEAKGMDANKAEVVAEAAVSKRLYPGLMYEKALEEEIILVSSESIPRE
;
A
#
# COMPACT_ATOMS: atom_id res chain seq x y z
N MET A 1 -1.96 18.01 18.31
CA MET A 1 -2.10 18.02 16.84
C MET A 1 -1.33 16.83 16.29
N ASN A 2 -2.00 15.77 15.84
CA ASN A 2 -1.32 14.65 15.18
C ASN A 2 -0.88 15.12 13.79
N LYS A 3 0.44 15.23 13.58
CA LYS A 3 1.03 15.49 12.26
C LYS A 3 0.71 14.30 11.35
N SER A 4 0.05 14.55 10.23
CA SER A 4 -0.03 13.61 9.13
C SER A 4 1.38 13.33 8.62
N ILE A 5 1.74 12.06 8.50
CA ILE A 5 3.03 11.64 7.97
C ILE A 5 2.85 11.48 6.46
N THR A 6 3.57 12.29 5.68
CA THR A 6 3.61 12.19 4.23
C THR A 6 4.87 11.45 3.79
N ARG A 7 4.76 10.61 2.76
CA ARG A 7 5.88 9.92 2.11
C ARG A 7 5.92 10.29 0.64
N LEU A 8 7.12 10.56 0.15
CA LEU A 8 7.36 10.82 -1.26
C LEU A 8 7.75 9.51 -1.95
N VAL A 9 7.01 9.11 -2.97
CA VAL A 9 7.23 7.87 -3.74
C VAL A 9 7.33 8.21 -5.22
N PHE A 10 8.27 7.59 -5.92
CA PHE A 10 8.37 7.70 -7.38
C PHE A 10 7.58 6.57 -8.03
N SER A 11 6.60 6.90 -8.87
CA SER A 11 5.76 5.94 -9.58
C SER A 11 5.34 6.50 -10.95
N GLN A 12 5.37 5.67 -11.99
CA GLN A 12 5.02 6.06 -13.38
C GLN A 12 5.74 7.33 -13.86
N ASN A 13 7.04 7.45 -13.58
CA ASN A 13 7.86 8.62 -13.90
C ASN A 13 7.42 9.95 -13.25
N VAL A 14 6.65 9.88 -12.16
CA VAL A 14 6.20 11.06 -11.40
C VAL A 14 6.44 10.85 -9.90
N TRP A 15 6.83 11.92 -9.20
CA TRP A 15 6.87 11.93 -7.74
C TRP A 15 5.47 12.17 -7.18
N LYS A 16 5.00 11.26 -6.32
CA LYS A 16 3.72 11.33 -5.63
C LYS A 16 3.94 11.50 -4.12
N GLU A 17 3.23 12.46 -3.53
CA GLU A 17 3.13 12.61 -2.08
C GLU A 17 1.94 11.80 -1.58
N ILE A 18 2.22 10.75 -0.81
CA ILE A 18 1.20 9.87 -0.23
C ILE A 18 1.04 10.25 1.24
N THR A 19 -0.17 10.69 1.60
CA THR A 19 -0.52 10.94 3.00
C THR A 19 -0.93 9.62 3.62
N MET A 20 -0.24 9.22 4.69
CA MET A 20 -0.54 7.98 5.39
C MET A 20 -1.81 8.15 6.23
N PRO A 21 -2.75 7.18 6.23
CA PRO A 21 -3.99 7.29 6.99
C PRO A 21 -3.72 7.45 8.49
N LYS A 22 -4.60 8.20 9.16
CA LYS A 22 -4.50 8.43 10.61
C LYS A 22 -4.78 7.12 11.35
N GLY A 23 -3.86 6.71 12.21
CA GLY A 23 -4.06 5.57 13.11
C GLY A 23 -3.23 4.35 12.73
N TYR A 24 -1.94 4.56 12.44
CA TYR A 24 -0.96 3.47 12.39
C TYR A 24 -1.24 2.45 13.48
N ASP A 25 -1.36 1.19 13.08
CA ASP A 25 -1.07 0.12 14.01
C ASP A 25 0.34 0.38 14.54
N PRO A 26 0.52 0.56 15.87
CA PRO A 26 1.83 0.88 16.46
C PRO A 26 2.92 -0.13 16.11
N SER A 27 2.56 -1.32 15.60
CA SER A 27 3.48 -2.34 15.12
C SER A 27 4.18 -2.00 13.80
N TRP A 28 3.68 -1.02 13.02
CA TRP A 28 4.27 -0.67 11.73
C TRP A 28 5.62 0.01 11.91
N ASN A 29 6.67 -0.63 11.40
CA ASN A 29 7.99 -0.03 11.32
C ASN A 29 8.19 0.71 9.99
N SER A 30 9.39 1.25 9.77
CA SER A 30 9.68 2.01 8.54
C SER A 30 9.57 1.19 7.26
N ALA A 31 9.90 -0.11 7.29
CA ALA A 31 9.76 -0.99 6.14
C ALA A 31 8.29 -1.23 5.80
N ASP A 32 7.42 -1.34 6.80
CA ASP A 32 5.97 -1.50 6.61
C ASP A 32 5.36 -0.25 5.98
N MET A 33 5.82 0.94 6.41
CA MET A 33 5.41 2.21 5.79
C MET A 33 5.81 2.31 4.31
N TRP A 34 7.01 1.86 3.95
CA TRP A 34 7.45 1.83 2.55
C TRP A 34 6.67 0.80 1.74
N TYR A 35 6.37 -0.35 2.34
CA TYR A 35 5.58 -1.39 1.71
C TYR A 35 4.15 -0.89 1.42
N TYR A 36 3.50 -0.26 2.40
CA TYR A 36 2.21 0.42 2.22
C TYR A 36 2.26 1.38 1.02
N ALA A 37 3.23 2.30 1.02
CA ALA A 37 3.30 3.36 0.02
C ALA A 37 3.54 2.80 -1.39
N THR A 38 4.30 1.71 -1.49
CA THR A 38 4.51 0.97 -2.75
C THR A 38 3.23 0.31 -3.24
N ILE A 39 2.51 -0.40 -2.36
CA ILE A 39 1.26 -1.08 -2.71
C ILE A 39 0.17 -0.07 -3.10
N TYR A 40 0.05 1.02 -2.36
CA TYR A 40 -0.88 2.10 -2.67
C TYR A 40 -0.63 2.67 -4.08
N ALA A 41 0.63 3.04 -4.36
CA ALA A 41 1.00 3.57 -5.67
C ALA A 41 0.77 2.57 -6.81
N ALA A 42 0.98 1.27 -6.55
CA ALA A 42 0.71 0.20 -7.50
C ALA A 42 -0.80 0.00 -7.74
N ALA A 43 -1.63 0.10 -6.70
CA ALA A 43 -3.08 0.02 -6.79
C ALA A 43 -3.64 1.16 -7.66
N GLU A 44 -3.22 2.41 -7.40
CA GLU A 44 -3.59 3.55 -8.24
C GLU A 44 -3.12 3.37 -9.70
N ALA A 45 -1.91 2.86 -9.90
CA ALA A 45 -1.37 2.60 -11.23
C ALA A 45 -2.19 1.56 -12.02
N LYS A 46 -2.92 0.69 -11.33
CA LYS A 46 -3.84 -0.30 -11.91
C LYS A 46 -5.28 0.22 -12.03
N GLY A 47 -5.51 1.50 -11.77
CA GLY A 47 -6.80 2.17 -11.96
C GLY A 47 -7.76 2.05 -10.77
N MET A 48 -7.29 1.61 -9.60
CA MET A 48 -8.09 1.66 -8.37
C MET A 48 -8.24 3.11 -7.90
N ASP A 49 -9.42 3.46 -7.36
CA ASP A 49 -9.60 4.75 -6.71
C ASP A 49 -8.81 4.84 -5.39
N ALA A 50 -8.64 6.07 -4.89
CA ALA A 50 -7.83 6.34 -3.70
C ALA A 50 -8.29 5.58 -2.44
N ASN A 51 -9.61 5.41 -2.24
CA ASN A 51 -10.14 4.69 -1.09
C ASN A 51 -9.83 3.19 -1.21
N LYS A 52 -10.00 2.64 -2.41
CA LYS A 52 -9.72 1.23 -2.68
C LYS A 52 -8.23 0.94 -2.58
N ALA A 53 -7.37 1.84 -3.08
CA ALA A 53 -5.92 1.74 -2.97
C ALA A 53 -5.44 1.75 -1.50
N GLU A 54 -6.06 2.58 -0.65
CA GLU A 54 -5.82 2.61 0.80
C GLU A 54 -6.13 1.26 1.44
N VAL A 55 -7.34 0.74 1.23
CA VAL A 55 -7.77 -0.55 1.78
C VAL A 55 -6.85 -1.70 1.38
N VAL A 56 -6.49 -1.79 0.09
CA VAL A 56 -5.61 -2.85 -0.41
C VAL A 56 -4.20 -2.74 0.18
N ALA A 57 -3.67 -1.52 0.32
CA ALA A 57 -2.35 -1.29 0.90
C ALA A 57 -2.30 -1.61 2.40
N GLU A 58 -3.31 -1.21 3.18
CA GLU A 58 -3.42 -1.56 4.60
C GLU A 58 -3.53 -3.08 4.78
N ALA A 59 -4.36 -3.72 3.95
CA ALA A 59 -4.58 -5.15 3.98
C ALA A 59 -3.28 -5.92 3.67
N ALA A 60 -2.53 -5.49 2.66
CA ALA A 60 -1.24 -6.09 2.30
C ALA A 60 -0.21 -5.99 3.44
N VAL A 61 -0.08 -4.83 4.08
CA VAL A 61 0.82 -4.65 5.24
C VAL A 61 0.40 -5.55 6.39
N SER A 62 -0.89 -5.60 6.69
CA SER A 62 -1.44 -6.41 7.77
C SER A 62 -1.18 -7.90 7.56
N LYS A 63 -1.28 -8.42 6.32
CA LYS A 63 -0.89 -9.82 6.02
C LYS A 63 0.60 -10.08 6.19
N ARG A 64 1.44 -9.10 5.88
CA ARG A 64 2.89 -9.21 6.10
C ARG A 64 3.24 -9.29 7.58
N LEU A 65 2.55 -8.51 8.41
CA LEU A 65 2.72 -8.52 9.88
C LEU A 65 2.10 -9.75 10.53
N TYR A 66 0.99 -10.25 9.98
CA TYR A 66 0.22 -11.39 10.49
C TYR A 66 0.02 -12.44 9.38
N PRO A 67 0.99 -13.33 9.12
CA PRO A 67 0.96 -14.26 7.98
C PRO A 67 -0.23 -15.25 7.94
N GLY A 68 -0.93 -15.44 9.07
CA GLY A 68 -2.14 -16.27 9.15
C GLY A 68 -3.45 -15.52 8.87
N LEU A 69 -3.39 -14.20 8.65
CA LEU A 69 -4.55 -13.37 8.36
C LEU A 69 -5.05 -13.60 6.94
N MET A 70 -6.37 -13.79 6.81
CA MET A 70 -7.06 -14.01 5.54
C MET A 70 -8.24 -13.06 5.43
N TYR A 71 -8.38 -12.44 4.27
CA TYR A 71 -9.51 -11.58 3.94
C TYR A 71 -10.52 -12.27 3.03
N GLU A 72 -11.59 -11.55 2.70
CA GLU A 72 -12.50 -11.97 1.65
C GLU A 72 -11.78 -12.13 0.30
N LYS A 73 -12.28 -13.05 -0.52
CA LYS A 73 -11.64 -13.48 -1.77
C LYS A 73 -11.31 -12.32 -2.72
N ALA A 74 -12.21 -11.36 -2.87
CA ALA A 74 -12.01 -10.21 -3.77
C ALA A 74 -10.80 -9.36 -3.35
N LEU A 75 -10.67 -9.09 -2.04
CA LEU A 75 -9.54 -8.32 -1.51
C LEU A 75 -8.23 -9.11 -1.61
N GLU A 76 -8.26 -10.43 -1.41
CA GLU A 76 -7.09 -11.29 -1.62
C GLU A 76 -6.59 -11.25 -3.06
N GLU A 77 -7.50 -11.33 -4.03
CA GLU A 77 -7.17 -11.22 -5.46
C GLU A 77 -6.60 -9.84 -5.81
N GLU A 78 -7.12 -8.78 -5.21
CA GLU A 78 -6.61 -7.41 -5.38
C GLU A 78 -5.21 -7.24 -4.78
N ILE A 79 -4.96 -7.76 -3.57
CA ILE A 79 -3.63 -7.78 -2.95
C ILE A 79 -2.63 -8.52 -3.83
N ILE A 80 -3.01 -9.71 -4.35
CA ILE A 80 -2.16 -10.48 -5.26
C ILE A 80 -1.90 -9.69 -6.55
N LEU A 81 -2.95 -9.07 -7.10
CA LEU A 81 -2.84 -8.27 -8.32
C LEU A 81 -1.81 -7.15 -8.13
N VAL A 82 -1.86 -6.39 -7.04
CA VAL A 82 -0.93 -5.26 -6.84
C VAL A 82 0.46 -5.67 -6.35
N SER A 83 0.60 -6.85 -5.74
CA SER A 83 1.88 -7.39 -5.25
C SER A 83 2.64 -8.23 -6.28
N SER A 84 1.96 -8.74 -7.32
CA SER A 84 2.58 -9.44 -8.44
C SER A 84 3.08 -8.43 -9.50
N GLU A 85 4.38 -8.50 -9.78
CA GLU A 85 5.24 -7.51 -10.43
C GLU A 85 4.78 -6.87 -11.76
N SER A 86 5.32 -5.68 -12.05
CA SER A 86 6.08 -5.39 -13.29
C SER A 86 6.79 -4.04 -13.19
N ILE A 87 7.95 -3.97 -12.52
CA ILE A 87 8.95 -2.96 -12.88
C ILE A 87 9.57 -3.50 -14.18
N PRO A 88 9.39 -2.85 -15.33
CA PRO A 88 10.19 -3.17 -16.50
C PRO A 88 11.64 -2.90 -16.08
N ARG A 89 12.47 -3.95 -16.02
CA ARG A 89 13.92 -3.75 -15.94
C ARG A 89 14.35 -3.28 -17.33
N GLU A 90 14.61 -1.99 -17.45
CA GLU A 90 15.33 -1.42 -18.61
C GLU A 90 16.73 -2.04 -18.74
#